data_AF-A0A9D6K499-F1
#
_entry.id   AF-A0A9D6K499-F1
#
_cell.length_a   1.000
_cell.length_b   1.000
_cell.length_c   1.000
_cell.angle_alpha   90.00
_cell.angle_beta   90.00
_cell.angle_gamma   90.00
#
_symmetry.space_group_name_H-M   'P 1'
#
loop_
_entity.id
_entity.type
_entity.pdbx_description
1 polymer ?
#
loop_
_entity_poly.entity_id
_entity_poly.type
_entity_poly.pdbx_seq_one_letter_code
_entity_poly.pdbx_strand_id
1 'polypeptide(L)' 'SGIKLWPCQMTMDVMGIKFGDFIDGVAKPVGAATFLDFAAEADISLFV' A
#
# COMPACT_ATOMS: atom_id res chain seq x y z
N SER A 1 -2.83 15.42 9.97
CA SER A 1 -2.10 14.97 8.76
C SER A 1 -1.04 13.97 9.19
N GLY A 2 -1.18 12.71 8.80
CA GLY A 2 -0.29 11.61 9.25
C GLY A 2 -0.64 10.24 8.67
N ILE A 3 -1.37 10.20 7.55
CA ILE A 3 -1.82 8.95 6.91
C ILE A 3 -0.75 8.53 5.91
N LYS A 4 -0.33 7.26 5.97
CA LYS A 4 0.63 6.67 5.02
C LYS A 4 -0.14 5.80 4.01
N LEU A 5 -0.08 6.19 2.75
CA LEU A 5 -0.73 5.46 1.66
C LEU A 5 0.30 4.59 0.94
N TRP A 6 0.02 3.30 0.83
CA TRP A 6 0.86 2.33 0.16
C TRP A 6 0.10 1.61 -0.95
N PRO A 7 0.59 1.65 -2.20
CA PRO A 7 0.04 0.83 -3.26
C PRO A 7 0.55 -0.62 -3.15
N CYS A 8 -0.32 -1.57 -3.41
CA CYS A 8 0.04 -2.99 -3.47
C CYS A 8 0.79 -3.28 -4.77
N GLN A 9 2.04 -3.73 -4.67
CA GLN A 9 2.91 -4.00 -5.83
C GLN A 9 2.26 -4.99 -6.81
N MET A 10 1.73 -6.12 -6.31
CA MET A 10 1.12 -7.13 -7.18
C MET A 10 -0.11 -6.60 -7.93
N THR A 11 -0.92 -5.78 -7.26
CA THR A 11 -2.09 -5.15 -7.91
C THR A 11 -1.65 -4.19 -9.00
N MET A 12 -0.60 -3.40 -8.77
CA MET A 12 -0.04 -2.53 -9.81
C MET A 12 0.41 -3.33 -11.02
N ASP A 13 1.12 -4.44 -10.80
CA ASP A 13 1.63 -5.29 -11.87
C ASP A 13 0.49 -5.93 -12.69
N VAL A 14 -0.55 -6.42 -12.02
CA VAL A 14 -1.75 -7.00 -12.67
C VAL A 14 -2.52 -5.95 -13.48
N MET A 15 -2.62 -4.73 -12.94
CA MET A 15 -3.39 -3.64 -13.56
C MET A 15 -2.58 -2.82 -14.56
N GLY A 16 -1.26 -3.07 -14.68
CA GLY A 16 -0.35 -2.30 -15.54
C GLY A 16 -0.13 -0.85 -15.08
N ILE A 17 -0.34 -0.54 -13.80
CA ILE A 17 -0.23 0.81 -13.24
C ILE A 17 1.24 1.11 -12.92
N LYS A 18 1.72 2.27 -13.36
CA LYS A 18 3.07 2.75 -13.05
C LYS A 18 3.04 3.61 -11.79
N PHE A 19 4.16 3.64 -11.07
CA PHE A 19 4.25 4.47 -9.86
C PHE A 19 4.03 5.97 -10.15
N GLY A 20 4.38 6.44 -11.36
CA GLY A 20 4.14 7.84 -11.77
C GLY A 20 2.68 8.19 -12.05
N ASP A 21 1.77 7.22 -12.02
CA ASP A 21 0.33 7.45 -12.21
C ASP A 21 -0.36 7.85 -10.90
N PHE A 22 0.34 7.75 -9.75
CA PHE A 22 -0.20 8.11 -8.44
C PHE A 22 -0.02 9.60 -8.12
N ILE A 23 -0.86 10.09 -7.22
CA ILE A 23 -0.75 11.45 -6.65
C ILE A 23 0.53 11.59 -5.79
N ASP A 24 0.99 12.84 -5.66
CA ASP A 24 2.10 13.18 -4.77
C ASP A 24 1.78 12.79 -3.31
N GLY A 25 2.80 12.30 -2.60
CA GLY A 25 2.68 11.88 -1.19
C GLY A 25 2.34 10.41 -0.98
N VAL A 26 2.09 9.64 -2.05
CA VAL A 26 2.00 8.18 -1.97
C VAL A 26 3.38 7.58 -1.72
N ALA A 27 3.47 6.66 -0.76
CA ALA A 27 4.72 5.98 -0.45
C ALA A 27 5.01 4.88 -1.49
N LYS A 28 6.27 4.42 -1.53
CA LYS A 28 6.69 3.37 -2.47
C LYS A 28 5.80 2.13 -2.38
N PRO A 29 5.57 1.41 -3.50
CA PRO A 29 4.79 0.18 -3.48
C PRO A 29 5.36 -0.85 -2.52
N VAL A 30 4.47 -1.63 -1.90
CA VAL A 30 4.84 -2.69 -0.97
C VAL A 30 4.15 -4.00 -1.32
N GLY A 31 4.73 -5.10 -0.87
CA GLY A 31 4.14 -6.43 -0.99
C GLY A 31 3.23 -6.78 0.18
N ALA A 32 2.58 -7.95 0.08
CA ALA A 32 1.70 -8.46 1.13
C ALA A 32 2.42 -8.67 2.47
N ALA A 33 3.67 -9.13 2.47
CA ALA A 33 4.45 -9.35 3.70
C ALA A 33 4.57 -8.05 4.53
N THR A 34 4.90 -6.93 3.90
CA THR A 34 4.99 -5.63 4.59
C THR A 34 3.65 -5.17 5.15
N PHE A 35 2.54 -5.44 4.44
CA PHE A 35 1.21 -5.17 4.98
C PHE A 35 0.90 -6.04 6.20
N LEU A 36 1.24 -7.33 6.15
CA LEU A 36 1.02 -8.26 7.27
C LEU A 36 1.84 -7.88 8.51
N ASP A 37 3.10 -7.49 8.34
CA ASP A 37 3.95 -7.03 9.44
C ASP A 37 3.36 -5.76 10.09
N PHE A 38 2.87 -4.82 9.28
CA PHE A 38 2.20 -3.61 9.77
C PHE A 38 0.86 -3.93 10.45
N ALA A 39 0.04 -4.78 9.85
CA ALA A 39 -1.27 -5.16 10.37
C ALA A 39 -1.18 -5.96 11.67
N ALA A 40 -0.10 -6.71 11.87
CA ALA A 40 0.15 -7.45 13.11
C ALA A 40 0.34 -6.53 14.33
N GLU A 41 0.83 -5.30 14.12
CA GLU A 41 1.00 -4.27 15.16
C GLU A 41 -0.20 -3.32 15.27
N ALA A 42 -1.15 -3.37 14.33
CA ALA A 42 -2.30 -2.49 14.31
C ALA A 42 -3.38 -2.94 15.29
N ASP A 43 -3.94 -2.02 16.08
CA ASP A 43 -5.06 -2.32 16.98
C ASP A 43 -6.31 -2.83 16.23
N ILE A 44 -6.52 -2.31 15.02
CA ILE A 44 -7.65 -2.65 14.14
C ILE A 44 -7.16 -2.72 12.70
N SER A 45 -7.54 -3.79 12.01
CA SER A 45 -7.35 -3.95 10.56
C SER A 45 -8.70 -4.19 9.89
N LEU A 46 -8.99 -3.45 8.82
CA LEU A 46 -10.24 -3.53 8.07
C LEU A 46 -9.95 -3.96 6.63
N PHE A 47 -10.82 -4.81 6.09
CA PHE A 47 -10.86 -5.15 4.67
C PHE A 47 -12.17 -4.60 4.09
N VAL A 48 -12.05 -3.63 3.17
CA VAL A 48 -13.16 -2.86 2.60
C VAL A 48 -13.08 -2.89 1.09
#